data_AF-A0A495V9B8-F1
#
_entry.id   AF-A0A495V9B8-F1
#
_cell.length_a   1.000
_cell.length_b   1.000
_cell.length_c   1.000
_cell.angle_alpha   90.00
_cell.angle_beta   90.00
_cell.angle_gamma   90.00
#
_symmetry.space_group_name_H-M   'P 1'
#
loop_
_entity.id
_entity.type
_entity.pdbx_description
1 polymer ?
#
loop_
_entity_poly.entity_id
_entity_poly.type
_entity_poly.pdbx_seq_one_letter_code
_entity_poly.pdbx_strand_id
1 'polypeptide(L)' 'MHALTILQRCVAPLLAGIHRRRLAVLLEAVAATVSGPRLTLTEIGRRFRGGLDLRHRIKRADRLLGNAHLQRDAKGI' A
#
# COMPACT_ATOMS: atom_id res chain seq x y z
N MET A 1 3.43 -14.84 -5.91
CA MET A 1 3.95 -13.83 -6.86
C MET A 1 5.36 -13.43 -6.44
N HIS A 2 6.39 -13.95 -7.12
CA HIS A 2 7.79 -13.63 -6.80
C HIS A 2 8.13 -12.14 -6.96
N ALA A 3 7.47 -11.44 -7.89
CA ALA A 3 7.67 -10.00 -8.10
C ALA A 3 7.43 -9.16 -6.83
N LEU A 4 6.38 -9.48 -6.05
CA LEU A 4 6.12 -8.77 -4.79
C LEU A 4 7.21 -9.04 -3.75
N THR A 5 7.69 -10.28 -3.66
CA THR A 5 8.77 -10.66 -2.74
C THR A 5 10.09 -9.96 -3.10
N ILE A 6 10.42 -9.89 -4.39
CA ILE A 6 11.60 -9.15 -4.88
C ILE A 6 11.46 -7.67 -4.54
N LEU A 7 10.32 -7.07 -4.88
CA LEU A 7 10.06 -5.66 -4.61
C LEU A 7 10.16 -5.35 -3.11
N GLN A 8 9.55 -6.18 -2.26
CA GLN A 8 9.63 -6.01 -0.81
C GLN A 8 11.07 -6.12 -0.31
N ARG A 9 11.87 -7.08 -0.79
CA ARG A 9 13.27 -7.23 -0.38
C ARG A 9 14.15 -6.07 -0.84
N CYS A 10 13.95 -5.58 -2.06
CA CYS A 10 14.77 -4.50 -2.62
C CYS A 10 14.37 -3.12 -2.07
N VAL A 11 13.07 -2.88 -1.88
CA VAL A 11 12.55 -1.55 -1.55
C VAL A 11 12.40 -1.35 -0.05
N ALA A 12 12.05 -2.37 0.74
CA ALA A 12 11.86 -2.19 2.19
C ALA A 12 13.09 -1.62 2.93
N PRO A 13 14.35 -1.98 2.60
CA PRO A 13 15.53 -1.37 3.23
C PRO A 13 15.65 0.13 2.95
N LEU A 14 15.23 0.58 1.77
CA LEU A 14 15.26 2.00 1.37
C LEU A 14 14.18 2.81 2.10
N LEU A 15 13.13 2.15 2.61
CA LEU A 15 12.00 2.78 3.28
C LEU A 15 12.12 2.75 4.80
N ALA A 16 13.32 2.60 5.35
CA ALA A 16 13.56 2.49 6.80
C ALA A 16 13.07 3.72 7.60
N GLY A 17 12.99 4.90 6.98
CA GLY A 17 12.44 6.11 7.58
C GLY A 17 10.91 6.16 7.69
N ILE A 18 10.19 5.24 7.02
CA ILE A 18 8.72 5.19 7.06
C ILE A 18 8.27 4.41 8.30
N HIS A 19 7.29 4.96 9.03
CA HIS A 19 6.69 4.25 10.16
C HIS A 19 6.14 2.87 9.74
N ARG A 20 6.51 1.82 10.48
CA ARG A 20 6.23 0.41 10.16
C ARG A 20 4.77 0.12 9.75
N ARG A 21 3.78 0.70 10.45
CA ARG A 21 2.37 0.52 10.11
C ARG A 21 1.98 1.16 8.77
N ARG A 22 2.54 2.33 8.44
CA ARG A 22 2.29 3.02 7.16
C ARG A 22 2.96 2.24 6.03
N LEU A 23 4.19 1.79 6.24
CA LEU A 23 4.91 0.94 5.30
C LEU A 23 4.15 -0.36 4.98
N ALA A 24 3.60 -1.02 6.00
CA ALA A 24 2.82 -2.25 5.79
C ALA A 24 1.59 -2.02 4.89
N VAL A 25 0.84 -0.93 5.12
CA VAL A 25 -0.33 -0.60 4.29
C VAL A 25 0.08 -0.15 2.89
N LEU A 26 1.21 0.55 2.75
CA LEU A 26 1.79 0.91 1.45
C LEU A 26 2.15 -0.35 0.64
N LEU A 27 2.87 -1.30 1.24
CA LEU A 27 3.24 -2.55 0.58
C LEU A 27 2.02 -3.41 0.23
N GLU A 28 0.97 -3.40 1.06
CA GLU A 28 -0.30 -4.03 0.74
C GLU A 28 -0.95 -3.38 -0.50
N ALA A 29 -0.92 -2.05 -0.60
CA ALA A 29 -1.45 -1.35 -1.77
C ALA A 29 -0.65 -1.61 -3.04
N VAL A 30 0.68 -1.72 -2.94
CA VAL A 30 1.51 -2.13 -4.07
C VAL A 30 1.17 -3.56 -4.51
N ALA A 31 0.96 -4.49 -3.57
CA ALA A 31 0.50 -5.83 -3.89
C ALA A 31 -0.88 -5.84 -4.59
N ALA A 32 -1.80 -5.00 -4.12
CA ALA A 32 -3.12 -4.82 -4.72
C ALA A 32 -3.02 -4.27 -6.16
N THR A 33 -2.10 -3.34 -6.39
CA THR A 33 -1.80 -2.76 -7.70
C THR A 33 -1.20 -3.78 -8.66
N VAL A 34 -0.21 -4.55 -8.22
CA VAL A 34 0.46 -5.57 -9.06
C VAL A 34 -0.44 -6.77 -9.37
N SER A 35 -1.46 -7.03 -8.54
CA SER A 35 -2.36 -8.18 -8.71
C SER A 35 -3.52 -7.95 -9.69
N GLY A 36 -3.65 -6.78 -10.33
CA GLY A 36 -4.66 -6.61 -11.35
C GLY A 36 -4.45 -5.43 -12.29
N PRO A 37 -5.23 -5.35 -13.38
CA PRO A 37 -4.96 -4.44 -14.49
C PRO A 37 -5.41 -2.99 -14.24
N ARG A 38 -6.20 -2.74 -13.19
CA ARG A 38 -6.82 -1.43 -12.93
C ARG A 38 -6.24 -0.79 -11.68
N LEU A 39 -5.82 0.47 -11.81
CA LEU A 39 -5.19 1.28 -10.75
C LEU A 39 -6.14 2.28 -10.09
N THR A 40 -7.45 2.07 -10.19
CA THR A 40 -8.41 2.98 -9.55
C THR A 40 -8.45 2.75 -8.04
N LEU A 41 -8.78 3.79 -7.27
CA LEU A 41 -8.96 3.73 -5.82
C LEU A 41 -9.83 2.54 -5.38
N THR A 42 -10.97 2.37 -6.06
CA THR A 42 -11.93 1.29 -5.81
C THR A 42 -11.32 -0.09 -6.07
N GLU A 43 -10.57 -0.24 -7.15
CA GLU A 43 -9.95 -1.51 -7.54
C GLU A 43 -8.80 -1.90 -6.60
N ILE A 44 -8.00 -0.93 -6.18
CA ILE A 44 -6.96 -1.10 -5.15
C ILE A 44 -7.63 -1.55 -3.84
N GLY A 45 -8.65 -0.82 -3.38
CA GLY A 45 -9.39 -1.17 -2.16
C GLY A 45 -10.06 -2.54 -2.22
N ARG A 46 -10.64 -2.92 -3.37
CA ARG A 46 -11.26 -4.24 -3.58
C ARG A 46 -10.25 -5.39 -3.42
N ARG A 47 -8.98 -5.16 -3.75
CA ARG A 47 -7.88 -6.13 -3.67
C ARG A 47 -7.13 -6.11 -2.33
N PHE A 48 -7.42 -5.18 -1.43
CA PHE A 48 -6.90 -5.24 -0.06
C PHE A 48 -7.36 -6.52 0.65
N ARG A 49 -6.48 -7.08 1.47
CA ARG A 49 -6.72 -8.32 2.20
C ARG A 49 -7.47 -8.03 3.50
N GLY A 50 -8.16 -9.04 4.02
CA GLY A 50 -8.85 -9.01 5.31
C GLY A 50 -10.37 -9.05 5.21
N GLY A 51 -11.02 -9.55 6.26
CA GLY A 51 -12.48 -9.77 6.35
C GLY A 51 -13.30 -8.50 6.61
N LEU A 52 -12.78 -7.31 6.29
CA LEU A 52 -13.54 -6.07 6.41
C LEU A 52 -14.46 -5.91 5.20
N ASP A 53 -15.65 -5.34 5.45
CA ASP A 53 -16.57 -4.94 4.39
C ASP A 53 -15.86 -4.13 3.28
N LEU A 54 -16.28 -4.33 2.03
CA LEU A 54 -15.71 -3.70 0.84
C LEU A 54 -15.61 -2.18 0.99
N ARG A 55 -16.64 -1.54 1.57
CA ARG A 55 -16.65 -0.10 1.85
C ARG A 55 -15.46 0.31 2.73
N HIS A 56 -15.14 -0.47 3.76
CA HIS A 56 -14.02 -0.19 4.65
C HIS A 56 -12.68 -0.38 3.95
N ARG A 57 -12.57 -1.37 3.05
CA ARG A 57 -11.35 -1.57 2.27
C ARG A 57 -11.10 -0.46 1.26
N ILE A 58 -12.13 0.05 0.61
CA ILE A 58 -12.04 1.24 -0.26
C ILE A 58 -11.64 2.47 0.57
N LYS A 59 -12.27 2.71 1.72
CA LYS A 59 -11.88 3.79 2.64
C LYS A 59 -10.43 3.66 3.14
N ARG A 60 -9.93 2.44 3.33
CA ARG A 60 -8.53 2.21 3.69
C ARG A 60 -7.57 2.63 2.57
N ALA A 61 -7.90 2.31 1.31
CA ALA A 61 -7.11 2.75 0.16
C ALA A 61 -7.13 4.28 0.02
N ASP A 62 -8.31 4.89 0.18
CA ASP A 62 -8.48 6.34 0.20
C ASP A 62 -7.64 7.04 1.28
N ARG A 63 -7.75 6.57 2.53
CA ARG A 63 -6.95 7.09 3.65
C ARG A 63 -5.45 6.88 3.47
N LEU A 64 -5.02 5.84 2.75
CA LEU A 64 -3.61 5.65 2.42
C LEU A 64 -3.13 6.72 1.44
N LEU A 65 -3.86 6.95 0.35
CA LEU A 65 -3.50 7.95 -0.66
C LEU A 65 -3.51 9.38 -0.08
N GLY A 66 -4.46 9.66 0.81
CA GLY A 66 -4.54 10.92 1.56
C GLY A 66 -3.64 11.01 2.79
N ASN A 67 -2.74 10.05 3.05
CA ASN A 67 -1.97 10.02 4.29
C ASN A 67 -0.83 11.07 4.30
N ALA A 68 -1.07 12.23 4.88
CA ALA A 68 -0.08 13.31 4.99
C ALA A 68 1.18 12.93 5.78
N HIS A 69 1.11 11.97 6.70
CA HIS A 69 2.30 11.48 7.40
C HIS A 69 3.16 10.62 6.48
N LEU A 70 2.55 9.74 5.69
CA LEU A 70 3.27 8.94 4.69
C LEU A 70 3.94 9.84 3.64
N GLN A 71 3.22 10.87 3.18
CA GLN A 71 3.77 11.85 2.23
C GLN A 71 4.96 12.63 2.81
N ARG A 72 4.95 12.93 4.12
CA ARG A 72 6.09 13.53 4.81
C ARG A 72 7.26 12.57 4.94
N ASP A 73 7.02 11.32 5.35
CA ASP A 73 8.07 10.31 5.42
C ASP A 73 8.76 10.14 4.06
N ALA A 74 7.98 10.08 2.98
CA ALA A 74 8.48 9.88 1.62
C ALA A 74 9.35 11.03 1.08
N LYS A 75 9.22 12.24 1.61
CA LYS A 75 10.08 13.38 1.25
C LYS A 75 11.46 13.32 1.90
N GLY A 76 11.62 12.50 2.95
CA GLY A 76 12.87 12.34 3.69
C GLY A 76 13.67 11.11 3.29
N ILE A 77 13.27 10.43 2.22
CA ILE A 77 13.94 9.28 1.61
C ILE A 77 14.61 9.76 0.34
#